data_AF-A0A3C0M8Z4-F1
#
_entry.id   AF-A0A3C0M8Z4-F1
#
_cell.length_a   1.000
_cell.length_b   1.000
_cell.length_c   1.000
_cell.angle_alpha   90.00
_cell.angle_beta   90.00
_cell.angle_gamma   90.00
#
_symmetry.space_group_name_H-M   'P 1'
#
loop_
_entity.id
_entity.type
_entity.pdbx_description
1 polymer ?
#
loop_
_entity_poly.entity_id
_entity_poly.type
_entity_poly.pdbx_seq_one_letter_code
_entity_poly.pdbx_strand_id
1 'polypeptide(L)' 'MTVSRLQILLDRNVAWAEAKTKSDPTFFIRMAGPQSPKYLWLGCSDSRVTANDVLGLDPGAVFVHRNIA' A
#
# COMPACT_ATOMS: atom_id res chain seq x y z
N MET A 1 8.28 -20.76 22.78
CA MET A 1 7.33 -20.67 21.65
C MET A 1 7.99 -19.80 20.59
N THR A 2 8.32 -20.35 19.43
CA THR A 2 8.93 -19.61 18.32
C THR A 2 7.84 -18.86 17.56
N VAL A 3 7.91 -17.53 17.51
CA VAL A 3 6.99 -16.70 16.73
C VAL A 3 7.21 -16.98 15.25
N SER A 4 6.13 -17.21 14.49
CA SER A 4 6.22 -17.50 13.06
C SER A 4 6.63 -16.25 12.27
N ARG A 5 7.34 -16.45 11.14
CA ARG A 5 7.68 -15.34 10.23
C ARG A 5 6.46 -14.58 9.73
N LEU A 6 5.34 -15.28 9.53
CA LEU A 6 4.08 -14.65 9.13
C LEU A 6 3.53 -13.74 10.23
N GLN A 7 3.59 -14.17 11.49
CA GLN A 7 3.12 -13.36 12.62
C GLN A 7 3.85 -12.02 12.69
N ILE A 8 5.17 -12.02 12.49
CA ILE A 8 5.96 -10.78 12.44
C ILE A 8 5.46 -9.81 11.36
N LEU A 9 5.05 -10.32 10.20
CA LEU A 9 4.52 -9.48 9.12
C LEU A 9 3.13 -8.93 9.45
N LEU A 10 2.27 -9.72 10.10
CA LEU A 10 0.96 -9.29 10.57
C LEU A 10 1.08 -8.22 11.66
N ASP A 11 1.99 -8.40 12.61
CA ASP A 11 2.25 -7.42 13.68
C ASP A 11 2.75 -6.09 13.10
N ARG A 12 3.62 -6.15 12.09
CA ARG A 12 4.07 -4.95 11.35
C ARG A 12 2.93 -4.25 10.62
N ASN A 13 2.01 -4.99 10.02
CA ASN A 13 0.83 -4.41 9.39
C ASN A 13 -0.06 -3.69 10.40
N VAL A 14 -0.29 -4.28 11.58
CA VAL A 14 -1.06 -3.64 12.66
C VAL A 14 -0.38 -2.35 13.12
N ALA A 15 0.93 -2.40 13.43
CA ALA A 15 1.68 -1.22 13.85
C ALA A 15 1.69 -0.11 12.80
N TRP A 16 1.78 -0.46 11.50
CA TRP A 16 1.68 0.50 10.40
C TRP A 16 0.29 1.17 10.34
N ALA A 17 -0.79 0.38 10.46
CA ALA A 17 -2.14 0.91 10.42
C ALA A 17 -2.43 1.84 11.60
N GLU A 18 -1.95 1.50 12.79
CA GLU A 18 -2.05 2.35 13.99
C GLU A 18 -1.27 3.67 13.81
N ALA A 19 -0.03 3.60 13.33
CA ALA A 19 0.77 4.80 13.08
C ALA A 19 0.14 5.71 12.02
N LYS A 20 -0.44 5.13 10.97
CA LYS A 20 -1.18 5.89 9.94
C LYS A 20 -2.43 6.53 10.50
N THR A 21 -3.24 5.81 11.26
CA THR A 21 -4.44 6.35 11.91
C THR A 21 -4.09 7.46 12.92
N LYS A 22 -3.00 7.31 13.66
CA LYS A 22 -2.53 8.33 14.61
C LYS A 22 -2.07 9.60 13.92
N SER A 23 -1.37 9.49 12.79
CA SER A 23 -0.88 10.64 12.02
C SER A 23 -1.99 11.30 11.19
N ASP A 24 -2.95 10.52 10.70
CA ASP A 24 -4.11 11.00 9.96
C ASP A 24 -5.35 10.13 10.29
N PRO A 25 -6.19 10.57 11.24
CA PRO A 25 -7.39 9.83 11.67
C PRO A 25 -8.41 9.58 10.56
N THR A 26 -8.34 10.34 9.46
CA THR A 26 -9.28 10.23 8.34
C THR A 26 -8.71 9.47 7.15
N PHE A 27 -7.46 8.99 7.22
CA PHE A 27 -6.76 8.29 6.14
C PHE A 27 -7.59 7.14 5.56
N PHE A 28 -8.01 6.20 6.40
CA PHE A 28 -8.78 5.03 5.97
C PHE A 28 -10.21 5.37 5.54
N ILE A 29 -10.80 6.43 6.09
CA ILE A 29 -12.13 6.92 5.66
C ILE A 29 -12.04 7.42 4.21
N ARG A 30 -11.02 8.22 3.88
CA ARG A 30 -10.80 8.70 2.51
C ARG A 30 -10.48 7.55 1.57
N MET A 31 -9.65 6.59 2.00
CA MET A 31 -9.29 5.42 1.17
C MET A 31 -10.47 4.50 0.86
N ALA A 32 -11.44 4.36 1.78
CA ALA A 32 -12.62 3.52 1.61
C ALA A 32 -13.68 4.14 0.69
N GLY A 33 -13.57 5.44 0.42
CA GLY A 33 -14.45 6.14 -0.52
C GLY A 33 -14.20 5.73 -1.99
N PRO A 34 -15.04 6.22 -2.92
CA PRO A 34 -14.84 5.99 -4.35
C PRO A 34 -13.47 6.48 -4.83
N GLN A 35 -12.77 5.66 -5.62
CA GLN A 35 -11.48 6.02 -6.23
C GLN A 35 -11.64 6.29 -7.72
N SER A 36 -10.97 7.35 -8.21
CA SER A 36 -10.91 7.72 -9.64
C SER A 36 -9.47 8.02 -10.03
N PRO A 37 -8.59 7.00 -10.10
CA PRO A 37 -7.19 7.18 -10.47
C PRO A 37 -7.09 7.78 -11.87
N LYS A 38 -6.15 8.73 -12.06
CA LYS A 38 -5.92 9.39 -13.35
C LYS A 38 -4.86 8.70 -14.20
N TYR A 39 -4.16 7.74 -13.62
CA TYR A 39 -3.04 7.04 -14.24
C TYR A 39 -3.23 5.53 -14.16
N LEU A 40 -2.79 4.85 -15.22
CA LEU A 40 -2.63 3.40 -15.29
C LEU A 40 -1.13 3.09 -15.29
N TRP A 41 -0.66 2.30 -14.34
CA TRP A 41 0.70 1.78 -14.28
C TRP A 41 0.70 0.30 -14.68
N LEU A 42 1.33 -0.01 -15.82
CA LEU A 42 1.64 -1.38 -16.24
C LEU A 42 3.10 -1.65 -15.93
N GLY A 43 3.39 -2.46 -14.91
CA GLY A 43 4.75 -2.67 -14.41
C GLY A 43 5.15 -4.12 -14.25
N CYS A 44 6.44 -4.35 -14.03
CA CYS A 44 6.96 -5.67 -13.68
C CYS A 44 6.58 -6.06 -12.24
N SER A 45 6.37 -7.36 -11.99
CA SER A 45 6.17 -7.94 -10.65
C SER A 45 7.41 -7.89 -9.75
N ASP A 46 8.53 -7.34 -10.24
CA ASP A 46 9.76 -7.12 -9.47
C ASP A 46 9.49 -6.32 -8.18
N SER A 47 9.78 -6.91 -7.02
CA SER A 47 9.46 -6.33 -5.71
C SER A 47 10.21 -5.03 -5.39
N ARG A 48 11.21 -4.65 -6.19
CA ARG A 48 12.00 -3.42 -5.99
C ARG A 48 11.29 -2.16 -6.49
N VAL A 49 10.21 -2.29 -7.25
CA VAL A 49 9.51 -1.16 -7.89
C VAL A 49 8.03 -1.13 -7.49
N THR A 50 7.69 -0.22 -6.59
CA THR A 50 6.30 0.09 -6.19
C THR A 50 5.89 1.42 -6.81
N ALA A 51 4.80 1.43 -7.59
CA ALA A 51 4.40 2.60 -8.38
C ALA A 51 4.18 3.88 -7.53
N ASN A 52 3.44 3.76 -6.42
CA ASN A 52 3.13 4.92 -5.56
C ASN A 52 4.39 5.52 -4.94
N ASP A 53 5.34 4.68 -4.49
CA ASP A 53 6.57 5.14 -3.85
C ASP A 53 7.50 5.85 -4.84
N VAL A 54 7.70 5.27 -6.03
CA VAL A 54 8.60 5.81 -7.06
C VAL A 54 8.08 7.13 -7.63
N LEU A 55 6.75 7.28 -7.72
CA LEU A 55 6.11 8.50 -8.23
C LEU A 55 5.80 9.53 -7.14
N GLY A 56 5.99 9.21 -5.86
CA GLY A 56 5.63 10.10 -4.76
C GLY A 56 4.12 10.39 -4.69
N LEU A 57 3.29 9.38 -4.99
CA LEU A 57 1.84 9.53 -5.05
C LEU A 57 1.16 8.86 -3.86
N ASP A 58 0.03 9.44 -3.45
CA ASP A 58 -0.80 8.85 -2.41
C ASP A 58 -1.50 7.56 -2.88
N PRO A 59 -1.82 6.63 -1.98
CA PRO A 59 -2.63 5.47 -2.28
C PRO A 59 -3.96 5.85 -2.97
N GLY A 60 -4.30 5.11 -4.04
CA GLY A 60 -5.51 5.37 -4.84
C GLY A 60 -5.33 6.38 -5.98
N ALA A 61 -4.17 7.04 -6.10
CA ALA A 61 -3.88 7.96 -7.20
C ALA A 61 -3.56 7.25 -8.53
N VAL A 62 -3.10 6.00 -8.48
CA VAL A 62 -2.68 5.20 -9.63
C VAL A 62 -3.39 3.85 -9.63
N PHE A 63 -3.95 3.46 -10.78
CA PHE A 63 -4.43 2.10 -11.00
C PHE A 63 -3.27 1.24 -11.50
N VAL A 64 -3.00 0.11 -10.84
CA VAL A 64 -1.75 -0.64 -11.06
C VAL A 64 -2.08 -2.05 -11.54
N HIS A 65 -1.48 -2.45 -12.66
CA HIS A 65 -1.39 -3.85 -13.10
C HIS A 65 0.08 -4.25 -13.14
N ARG A 66 0.37 -5.49 -12.69
CA ARG A 66 1.73 -6.03 -12.68
C ARG A 66 1.75 -7.45 -13.20
N ASN A 67 2.73 -7.75 -14.05
CA ASN A 67 2.95 -9.08 -14.60
C ASN A 67 4.45 -9.43 -14.63
N ILE A 68 4.72 -10.69 -14.99
CA ILE A 68 6.06 -11.11 -15.40
C ILE A 68 6.20 -10.73 -16.86
N ALA A 69 7.35 -10.13 -17.21
CA ALA A 69 7.64 -9.57 -18.52
C ALA A 69 7.23 -10.49 -19.69
#